data_AF-A0A920RYQ9-F1
#
_entry.id   AF-A0A920RYQ9-F1
#
_cell.length_a   1.000
_cell.length_b   1.000
_cell.length_c   1.000
_cell.angle_alpha   90.00
_cell.angle_beta   90.00
_cell.angle_gamma   90.00
#
_symmetry.space_group_name_H-M   'P 1'
#
loop_
_entity.id
_entity.type
_entity.pdbx_description
1 polymer ?
#
loop_
_entity_poly.entity_id
_entity_poly.type
_entity_poly.pdbx_seq_one_letter_code
_entity_poly.pdbx_strand_id
1 'polypeptide(L)'
;MGDHNLTSMHFITPEAWVLLMLWAPIEGGITTLDSSLGGIGGCPFAPGASGNIVTEDLVFMLDSMGLKTGINIEALIEVNKTVKTFLPNEELYGFTIDSGLPKGYSKGDGALID
;
A
#
# COMPACT_ATOMS: atom_id res chain seq x y z
N MET A 1 10.84 10.96 -17.30
CA MET A 1 10.09 10.28 -18.38
C MET A 1 9.27 11.28 -19.18
N GLY A 2 9.08 11.06 -20.49
CA GLY A 2 8.37 12.01 -21.37
C GLY A 2 6.84 11.94 -21.27
N ASP A 3 6.16 12.90 -21.89
CA ASP A 3 4.71 13.21 -21.79
C ASP A 3 3.74 12.08 -22.22
N HIS A 4 4.24 10.90 -22.60
CA HIS A 4 3.46 9.76 -23.08
C HIS A 4 3.72 8.44 -22.32
N ASN A 5 4.53 8.47 -21.25
CA ASN A 5 4.78 7.28 -20.43
C ASN A 5 3.72 7.10 -19.34
N LEU A 6 3.49 5.85 -18.91
CA LEU A 6 2.70 5.55 -17.72
C LEU A 6 3.37 6.19 -16.50
N THR A 7 2.62 7.00 -15.75
CA THR A 7 3.14 7.76 -14.59
C THR A 7 2.72 7.17 -13.25
N SER A 8 1.67 6.35 -13.23
CA SER A 8 1.15 5.74 -12.02
C SER A 8 0.57 4.35 -12.25
N MET A 9 0.37 3.61 -11.16
CA MET A 9 -0.32 2.32 -11.18
C MET A 9 -1.36 2.23 -10.07
N HIS A 10 -2.45 1.54 -10.39
CA HIS A 10 -3.57 1.27 -9.50
C HIS A 10 -4.01 -0.18 -9.69
N PHE A 11 -3.93 -0.98 -8.62
CA PHE A 11 -4.42 -2.36 -8.60
C PHE A 11 -5.60 -2.49 -7.64
N ILE A 12 -6.64 -3.18 -8.11
CA ILE A 12 -7.88 -3.41 -7.37
C ILE A 12 -7.84 -4.84 -6.82
N THR A 13 -7.06 -5.05 -5.76
CA THR A 13 -6.98 -6.33 -5.04
C THR A 13 -6.26 -6.10 -3.70
N PRO A 14 -6.79 -6.56 -2.55
CA PRO A 14 -6.09 -6.46 -1.26
C PRO A 14 -5.09 -7.61 -0.99
N GLU A 15 -5.06 -8.62 -1.86
CA GLU A 15 -4.22 -9.81 -1.69
C GLU A 15 -2.73 -9.47 -1.84
N ALA A 16 -1.93 -9.80 -0.83
CA ALA A 16 -0.52 -9.39 -0.76
C ALA A 16 0.38 -9.88 -1.91
N TRP A 17 -0.01 -10.91 -2.67
CA TRP A 17 0.78 -11.37 -3.82
C TRP A 17 0.89 -10.30 -4.92
N VAL A 18 -0.05 -9.35 -5.00
CA VAL A 18 -0.01 -8.25 -5.98
C VAL A 18 1.15 -7.29 -5.72
N LEU A 19 1.63 -7.19 -4.48
CA LEU A 19 2.75 -6.33 -4.12
C LEU A 19 4.03 -6.73 -4.87
N LEU A 20 4.19 -8.01 -5.18
CA LEU A 20 5.31 -8.51 -6.00
C LEU A 20 5.26 -8.00 -7.44
N MET A 21 4.06 -7.72 -7.97
CA MET A 21 3.89 -7.19 -9.33
C MET A 21 4.34 -5.73 -9.45
N LEU A 22 4.47 -5.02 -8.32
CA LEU A 22 4.89 -3.62 -8.29
C LEU A 22 6.39 -3.47 -8.57
N TRP A 23 7.19 -4.53 -8.42
CA TRP A 23 8.64 -4.45 -8.59
C TRP A 23 9.05 -4.04 -10.00
N ALA A 24 8.57 -4.72 -11.04
CA ALA A 24 8.95 -4.41 -12.42
C ALA A 24 8.58 -2.97 -12.86
N PRO A 25 7.40 -2.43 -12.52
CA PRO A 25 7.08 -1.03 -12.76
C PRO A 25 7.93 -0.04 -11.95
N ILE A 26 8.23 -0.35 -10.68
CA ILE A 26 9.14 0.45 -9.84
C ILE A 26 10.54 0.50 -10.50
N GLU A 27 11.11 -0.65 -10.88
CA GLU A 27 12.37 -0.68 -11.65
C GLU A 27 12.27 0.04 -13.00
N GLY A 28 11.09 0.00 -13.61
CA GLY A 28 10.76 0.73 -14.82
C GLY A 28 10.68 2.25 -14.63
N GLY A 29 10.80 2.76 -13.40
CA GLY A 29 10.82 4.18 -13.03
C GLY A 29 9.46 4.77 -12.62
N ILE A 30 8.46 3.93 -12.32
CA ILE A 30 7.19 4.41 -11.75
C ILE A 30 7.38 4.72 -10.27
N THR A 31 7.10 5.96 -9.89
CA THR A 31 7.22 6.45 -8.51
C THR A 31 5.88 6.78 -7.85
N THR A 32 4.77 6.61 -8.58
CA THR A 32 3.41 6.92 -8.10
C THR A 32 2.57 5.65 -8.08
N LEU A 33 2.15 5.22 -6.89
CA LEU A 33 1.36 4.01 -6.69
C LEU A 33 0.12 4.35 -5.87
N ASP A 34 -1.04 4.00 -6.40
CA ASP A 34 -2.31 4.17 -5.70
C ASP A 34 -2.59 2.97 -4.80
N SER A 35 -3.04 3.25 -3.59
CA SER A 35 -3.45 2.26 -2.59
C SER A 35 -4.57 2.84 -1.73
N SER A 36 -5.18 2.02 -0.88
CA SER A 36 -6.14 2.50 0.11
C SER A 36 -5.84 1.97 1.51
N LEU A 37 -6.15 2.80 2.50
CA LEU A 37 -6.05 2.44 3.91
C LEU A 37 -6.87 1.18 4.18
N GLY A 38 -6.23 0.15 4.75
CA GLY A 38 -6.91 -1.11 5.03
C GLY A 38 -7.52 -1.81 3.81
N GLY A 39 -7.11 -1.45 2.58
CA GLY A 39 -7.62 -2.05 1.35
C GLY A 39 -9.06 -1.66 0.98
N ILE A 40 -9.64 -0.63 1.60
CA ILE A 40 -11.03 -0.16 1.33
C ILE A 40 -11.23 0.17 -0.16
N GLY A 41 -12.45 0.00 -0.68
CA GLY A 41 -12.85 0.53 -1.98
C GLY A 41 -13.17 -0.52 -3.05
N GLY A 42 -13.68 -1.68 -2.64
CA GLY A 42 -14.24 -2.68 -3.55
C GLY A 42 -15.39 -2.13 -4.41
N CYS A 43 -15.64 -2.75 -5.56
CA CYS A 43 -16.69 -2.31 -6.48
C CYS A 43 -18.05 -2.89 -6.05
N PRO A 44 -19.06 -2.05 -5.72
CA PRO A 44 -20.38 -2.54 -5.32
C PRO A 44 -21.14 -3.27 -6.44
N PHE A 45 -20.69 -3.13 -7.69
CA PHE A 45 -21.28 -3.76 -8.87
C PHE A 45 -20.54 -5.01 -9.34
N ALA A 46 -19.38 -5.34 -8.76
CA ALA A 46 -18.61 -6.53 -9.10
C ALA A 46 -18.49 -7.43 -7.86
N PRO A 47 -19.34 -8.46 -7.73
CA PRO A 47 -19.26 -9.41 -6.62
C PRO A 47 -17.87 -10.05 -6.56
N GLY A 48 -17.14 -9.81 -5.45
CA GLY A 48 -15.78 -10.32 -5.26
C GLY A 48 -14.66 -9.35 -5.64
N ALA A 49 -14.94 -8.12 -6.06
CA ALA A 49 -13.92 -7.06 -6.09
C ALA A 49 -13.60 -6.64 -4.65
N SER A 50 -12.61 -7.31 -4.06
CA SER A 50 -12.34 -7.37 -2.63
C SER A 50 -11.74 -6.08 -2.05
N GLY A 51 -11.22 -5.16 -2.86
CA GLY A 51 -10.61 -3.92 -2.35
C GLY A 51 -9.48 -3.41 -3.22
N ASN A 52 -8.69 -2.47 -2.71
CA ASN A 52 -7.43 -2.03 -3.32
C ASN A 52 -6.23 -2.59 -2.58
N ILE A 53 -5.03 -2.35 -3.11
CA ILE A 53 -3.78 -2.60 -2.36
C ILE A 53 -3.85 -1.88 -1.01
N VAL A 54 -3.48 -2.59 0.05
CA VAL A 54 -3.41 -2.06 1.41
C VAL A 54 -2.23 -1.09 1.55
N THR A 55 -2.51 0.17 1.87
CA THR A 55 -1.47 1.22 1.99
C THR A 55 -0.41 0.85 3.02
N GLU A 56 -0.79 0.26 4.16
CA GLU A 56 0.11 -0.15 5.23
C GLU A 56 1.13 -1.19 4.77
N ASP A 57 0.65 -2.21 4.04
CA ASP A 57 1.51 -3.26 3.51
C ASP A 57 2.41 -2.75 2.38
N LEU A 58 1.89 -1.82 1.56
CA LEU A 58 2.68 -1.15 0.53
C LEU A 58 3.81 -0.31 1.13
N VAL A 59 3.52 0.51 2.14
CA VAL A 59 4.53 1.33 2.81
C VAL A 59 5.56 0.45 3.50
N PHE A 60 5.12 -0.59 4.21
CA PHE A 60 6.03 -1.54 4.84
C PHE A 60 6.96 -2.22 3.81
N MET A 61 6.42 -2.66 2.67
CA MET A 61 7.21 -3.26 1.59
C MET A 61 8.25 -2.26 1.05
N LEU A 62 7.82 -1.04 0.70
CA LEU A 62 8.70 -0.02 0.15
C LEU A 62 9.81 0.36 1.14
N ASP A 63 9.48 0.56 2.41
CA ASP A 63 10.48 0.80 3.46
C ASP A 63 11.47 -0.36 3.59
N SER A 64 10.97 -1.61 3.54
CA SER A 64 11.80 -2.82 3.61
C SER A 64 12.72 -2.97 2.39
N MET A 65 12.35 -2.38 1.26
CA MET A 65 13.18 -2.28 0.05
C MET A 65 14.16 -1.09 0.12
N GLY A 66 14.13 -0.28 1.18
CA GLY A 66 14.92 0.93 1.33
C GLY A 66 14.38 2.13 0.56
N LEU A 67 13.18 2.05 -0.01
CA LEU A 67 12.56 3.13 -0.77
C LEU A 67 11.82 4.11 0.15
N LYS A 68 12.04 5.40 -0.07
CA LYS A 68 11.45 6.45 0.75
C LYS A 68 10.03 6.79 0.28
N THR A 69 9.04 6.55 1.15
CA THR A 69 7.65 6.96 0.94
C THR A 69 7.32 8.32 1.59
N GLY A 70 8.04 8.68 2.65
CA GLY A 70 7.72 9.83 3.49
C GLY A 70 6.53 9.62 4.43
N ILE A 71 5.96 8.41 4.47
CA ILE A 71 4.79 8.09 5.30
C ILE A 71 5.25 7.61 6.67
N ASN A 72 4.58 8.09 7.72
CA ASN A 72 4.75 7.56 9.06
C ASN A 72 3.82 6.34 9.24
N ILE A 73 4.38 5.13 9.13
CA ILE A 73 3.60 3.90 9.24
C ILE A 73 2.94 3.72 10.61
N GLU A 74 3.58 4.16 11.70
CA GLU A 74 2.98 4.05 13.03
C GLU A 74 1.73 4.93 13.13
N ALA A 75 1.79 6.15 12.60
CA ALA A 75 0.63 7.03 12.52
C ALA A 75 -0.45 6.46 11.59
N LEU A 76 -0.06 5.81 10.48
CA LEU A 76 -0.99 5.18 9.55
C LEU A 76 -1.77 4.03 10.21
N ILE A 77 -1.09 3.20 11.01
CA ILE A 77 -1.72 2.12 11.79
C ILE A 77 -2.74 2.68 12.79
N GLU A 78 -2.45 3.80 13.45
CA GLU A 78 -3.42 4.45 14.36
C GLU A 78 -4.64 5.02 13.62
N VAL A 79 -4.43 5.55 12.41
CA VAL A 79 -5.53 6.00 11.54
C VAL A 79 -6.38 4.80 11.10
N ASN A 80 -5.78 3.66 10.74
CA ASN A 80 -6.51 2.43 10.40
C ASN A 80 -7.45 2.00 11.55
N LYS A 81 -6.92 1.91 12.77
CA LYS A 81 -7.71 1.58 13.97
C LYS A 81 -8.88 2.53 14.16
N THR A 82 -8.63 3.83 13.97
CA THR A 82 -9.66 4.87 14.06
C THR A 82 -10.74 4.66 12.99
N VAL A 83 -10.36 4.44 11.72
CA VAL A 83 -11.30 4.21 10.62
C VAL A 83 -12.14 2.95 10.83
N LYS A 84 -11.56 1.88 11.39
CA LYS A 84 -12.33 0.67 11.74
C LYS A 84 -13.49 0.97 12.70
N THR A 85 -13.34 1.95 13.60
CA THR A 85 -14.45 2.36 14.50
C THR A 85 -15.58 3.09 13.76
N PHE A 86 -15.26 3.81 12.68
CA PHE A 86 -16.25 4.52 11.86
C PHE A 86 -16.91 3.60 10.83
N LEU A 87 -16.22 2.55 10.41
CA LEU A 87 -16.66 1.57 9.40
C LEU A 87 -16.71 0.15 9.99
N PRO A 88 -17.56 -0.12 11.00
CA PRO A 88 -17.55 -1.39 11.72
C PRO A 88 -17.95 -2.59 10.84
N ASN A 89 -18.70 -2.33 9.77
CA ASN A 89 -19.19 -3.37 8.86
C ASN A 89 -18.32 -3.54 7.61
N GLU A 90 -17.36 -2.65 7.39
CA GLU A 90 -16.43 -2.79 6.27
C GLU A 90 -15.31 -3.74 6.65
N GLU A 91 -14.96 -4.63 5.73
CA GLU A 91 -13.78 -5.46 5.87
C GLU A 91 -12.53 -4.59 5.62
N LEU A 92 -11.59 -4.65 6.54
CA LEU A 92 -10.28 -4.03 6.40
C LEU A 92 -9.25 -5.14 6.36
N TYR A 93 -8.33 -5.06 5.42
CA TYR A 93 -7.23 -6.00 5.21
C TYR A 93 -5.91 -5.38 5.69
N GLY A 94 -4.89 -6.22 5.87
CA GLY A 94 -3.53 -5.76 6.04
C GLY A 94 -2.70 -6.64 6.94
N PHE A 95 -1.67 -7.28 6.38
CA PHE A 95 -0.77 -8.13 7.17
C PHE A 95 0.01 -7.31 8.21
N THR A 96 0.38 -6.09 7.89
CA THR A 96 1.08 -5.17 8.80
C THR A 96 0.20 -4.77 9.98
N ILE A 97 -1.11 -4.63 9.77
CA ILE A 97 -2.07 -4.37 10.84
C ILE A 97 -2.23 -5.60 11.72
N ASP A 98 -2.38 -6.78 11.13
CA ASP A 98 -2.64 -8.02 11.85
C ASP A 98 -1.42 -8.52 12.64
N SER A 99 -0.23 -8.40 12.06
CA SER A 99 1.02 -8.90 12.65
C SER A 99 1.80 -7.85 13.45
N GLY A 100 1.57 -6.57 13.17
CA GLY A 100 2.41 -5.48 13.65
C GLY A 100 3.76 -5.41 12.93
N LEU A 101 4.53 -4.37 13.25
CA LEU A 101 5.86 -4.19 12.66
C LEU A 101 6.87 -5.18 13.25
N PRO A 102 7.79 -5.73 12.44
CA PRO A 102 8.84 -6.60 12.94
C PRO A 102 9.80 -5.85 13.87
N LYS A 103 10.46 -6.60 14.77
CA LYS A 103 11.48 -6.03 15.65
C LYS A 103 12.62 -5.45 14.82
N GLY A 104 13.00 -4.21 15.12
CA GLY A 104 14.07 -3.52 14.40
C GLY A 104 13.64 -2.91 13.06
N TYR A 105 12.33 -2.81 12.78
CA TYR A 105 11.83 -2.02 11.66
C TYR A 105 12.42 -0.61 11.67
N SER A 106 12.82 -0.15 10.50
CA SER A 106 13.30 1.19 10.22
C SER A 106 12.65 1.69 8.94
N LYS A 107 12.33 2.99 8.91
CA LYS A 107 11.80 3.67 7.71
C LYS A 107 12.85 3.64 6.59
N GLY A 108 12.40 3.53 5.34
CA GLY A 108 13.28 3.62 4.19
C GLY A 108 13.96 4.99 4.14
N ASP A 109 15.29 5.00 4.11
CA ASP A 109 16.13 6.21 4.08
C ASP A 109 16.80 6.45 2.73
N GLY A 110 16.54 5.58 1.74
CA GLY A 110 17.12 5.63 0.40
C GLY A 110 16.56 6.76 -0.49
N ALA A 111 17.27 7.00 -1.60
CA ALA A 111 16.85 7.94 -2.64
C ALA A 111 15.61 7.42 -3.39
N LEU A 112 14.84 8.34 -3.99
CA LEU A 112 13.85 7.95 -5.00
C LEU A 112 14.59 7.22 -6.12
N ILE A 113 13.99 6.17 -6.66
CA ILE A 113 14.45 5.56 -7.92
C ILE A 113 14.48 6.64 -9.01
N ASP A 114 15.66 6.88 -9.58
CA ASP A 114 15.96 7.93 -10.57
C ASP A 114 15.37 7.64 -11.95
#